data_AF-A0A532C3Y2-F1
#
_entry.id   AF-A0A532C3Y2-F1
#
_cell.length_a   1.000
_cell.length_b   1.000
_cell.length_c   1.000
_cell.angle_alpha   90.00
_cell.angle_beta   90.00
_cell.angle_gamma   90.00
#
_symmetry.space_group_name_H-M   'P 1'
#
loop_
_entity.id
_entity.type
_entity.pdbx_description
1 polymer ?
#
loop_
_entity_poly.entity_id
_entity_poly.type
_entity_poly.pdbx_seq_one_letter_code
_entity_poly.pdbx_strand_id
1 'polypeptide(L)'
;MPDLPEGLIRTNAILGEYVAIHDAIFKFSWRKALSSIPRLFKATDFGAHVKDLDRLASDLTETSAALKAEPGALEGSHQYTAALLEAIHALREICQRFHEQSQGRLSTYPMSEYNADLKSYEDLVKTSQELGIALNQRFRDTDVLLEG
;
A
#
# COMPACT_ATOMS: atom_id res chain seq x y z
N MET A 1 -19.82 -10.02 -17.43
CA MET A 1 -18.94 -9.62 -16.33
C MET A 1 -19.47 -10.29 -15.07
N PRO A 2 -18.82 -11.37 -14.59
CA PRO A 2 -19.15 -11.93 -13.28
C PRO A 2 -19.02 -10.83 -12.24
N ASP A 3 -19.98 -10.77 -11.31
CA ASP A 3 -19.91 -9.85 -10.18
C ASP A 3 -18.59 -10.13 -9.45
N LEU A 4 -17.71 -9.12 -9.38
CA LEU A 4 -16.48 -9.22 -8.62
C LEU A 4 -16.84 -9.46 -7.15
N PRO A 5 -16.16 -10.39 -6.45
CA PRO A 5 -16.34 -10.56 -5.02
C PRO A 5 -16.24 -9.21 -4.31
N GLU A 6 -17.19 -8.91 -3.43
CA GLU A 6 -17.27 -7.61 -2.74
C GLU A 6 -15.95 -7.24 -2.06
N GLY A 7 -15.26 -8.25 -1.50
CA GLY A 7 -13.94 -8.07 -0.89
C GLY A 7 -12.88 -7.55 -1.88
N LEU A 8 -12.91 -7.96 -3.14
CA LEU A 8 -11.95 -7.47 -4.15
C LEU A 8 -12.27 -6.07 -4.65
N ILE A 9 -13.56 -5.71 -4.70
CA ILE A 9 -13.98 -4.33 -4.98
C ILE A 9 -13.45 -3.41 -3.87
N ARG A 10 -13.62 -3.82 -2.60
CA ARG A 10 -13.10 -3.07 -1.45
C ARG A 10 -11.57 -2.99 -1.46
N THR A 11 -10.87 -4.09 -1.75
CA THR A 11 -9.41 -4.09 -1.89
C THR A 11 -8.93 -3.13 -2.98
N ASN A 12 -9.62 -3.04 -4.12
CA ASN A 12 -9.25 -2.11 -5.18
C ASN A 12 -9.47 -0.63 -4.80
N ALA A 13 -10.52 -0.33 -4.04
CA ALA A 13 -10.72 1.01 -3.49
C ALA A 13 -9.58 1.39 -2.53
N ILE A 14 -9.22 0.48 -1.61
CA ILE A 14 -8.09 0.66 -0.68
C ILE A 14 -6.77 0.85 -1.43
N LEU A 15 -6.53 0.06 -2.50
CA LEU A 15 -5.36 0.21 -3.35
C LEU A 15 -5.25 1.62 -3.94
N GLY A 16 -6.37 2.18 -4.43
CA GLY A 16 -6.39 3.54 -4.98
C GLY A 16 -5.99 4.60 -3.96
N GLU A 17 -6.51 4.51 -2.74
CA GLU A 17 -6.16 5.42 -1.64
C GLU A 17 -4.70 5.25 -1.20
N TYR A 18 -4.24 4.00 -1.09
CA TYR A 18 -2.85 3.67 -0.77
C TYR A 18 -1.88 4.24 -1.82
N VAL A 19 -2.17 4.09 -3.11
CA VAL A 19 -1.35 4.65 -4.20
C VAL A 19 -1.31 6.17 -4.12
N ALA A 20 -2.41 6.84 -3.77
CA ALA A 20 -2.42 8.28 -3.59
C ALA A 20 -1.50 8.74 -2.45
N ILE A 21 -1.46 8.00 -1.33
CA ILE A 21 -0.56 8.27 -0.20
C ILE A 21 0.90 8.01 -0.61
N HIS A 22 1.16 6.86 -1.24
CA HIS A 22 2.48 6.51 -1.77
C HIS A 22 3.03 7.61 -2.69
N ASP A 23 2.23 8.04 -3.67
CA ASP A 23 2.61 9.09 -4.59
C ASP A 23 2.81 10.43 -3.85
N ALA A 24 1.94 10.77 -2.89
CA ALA A 24 2.13 11.99 -2.10
C ALA A 24 3.47 12.03 -1.36
N ILE A 25 3.96 10.88 -0.87
CA ILE A 25 5.23 10.75 -0.17
C ILE A 25 6.41 10.77 -1.15
N PHE A 26 6.40 9.92 -2.19
CA PHE A 26 7.57 9.70 -3.03
C PHE A 26 7.62 10.58 -4.29
N LYS A 27 6.48 10.93 -4.90
CA LYS A 27 6.43 11.88 -6.04
C LYS A 27 6.82 13.29 -5.61
N PHE A 28 6.63 13.63 -4.34
CA PHE A 28 7.11 14.89 -3.76
C PHE A 28 8.63 14.84 -3.48
N SER A 29 9.20 13.66 -3.23
CA SER A 29 10.64 13.46 -3.07
C SER A 29 11.43 13.74 -4.37
N TRP A 30 10.83 13.50 -5.54
CA TRP A 30 11.38 13.97 -6.84
C TRP A 30 11.44 15.49 -6.96
N ARG A 31 10.50 16.23 -6.34
CA ARG A 31 10.56 17.70 -6.24
C ARG A 31 11.63 18.18 -5.26
N LYS A 32 12.07 17.33 -4.32
CA LYS A 32 13.18 17.61 -3.40
C LYS A 32 14.54 17.61 -4.10
N ALA A 33 14.71 16.84 -5.17
CA ALA A 33 15.86 16.97 -6.07
C ALA A 33 15.89 18.33 -6.80
N LEU A 34 14.74 19.00 -6.95
CA LEU A 34 14.58 20.35 -7.50
C LEU A 34 14.45 21.43 -6.41
N SER A 35 14.56 21.10 -5.11
CA SER A 35 14.20 21.98 -3.99
C SER A 35 15.35 22.80 -3.41
N SER A 36 16.30 23.26 -4.23
CA SER A 36 17.28 24.27 -3.84
C SER A 36 16.68 25.66 -3.56
N ILE A 37 15.35 25.77 -3.43
CA ILE A 37 14.61 27.00 -3.13
C ILE A 37 14.03 26.90 -1.71
N PRO A 38 14.62 27.60 -0.72
CA PRO A 38 14.09 27.65 0.63
C PRO A 38 12.70 28.32 0.66
N ARG A 39 11.84 27.89 1.59
CA ARG A 39 10.63 28.59 2.08
C ARG A 39 9.30 28.45 1.31
N LEU A 40 9.21 27.67 0.22
CA LEU A 40 7.95 27.47 -0.53
C LEU A 40 7.32 26.06 -0.44
N PHE A 41 8.01 25.08 0.16
CA PHE A 41 7.50 23.71 0.22
C PHE A 41 6.76 23.44 1.53
N LYS A 42 5.48 23.09 1.42
CA LYS A 42 4.67 22.58 2.53
C LYS A 42 5.33 21.30 3.04
N ALA A 43 5.67 21.26 4.33
CA ALA A 43 6.20 20.05 4.94
C ALA A 43 5.18 18.92 4.80
N THR A 44 5.63 17.74 4.37
CA THR A 44 4.79 16.53 4.35
C THR A 44 4.32 16.23 5.78
N ASP A 45 3.01 16.17 5.98
CA ASP A 45 2.43 15.79 7.27
C ASP A 45 2.41 14.26 7.39
N PHE A 46 3.53 13.70 7.83
CA PHE A 46 3.66 12.25 8.05
C PHE A 46 2.70 11.74 9.14
N GLY A 47 2.26 12.59 10.07
CA GLY A 47 1.31 12.18 11.11
C GLY A 47 -0.10 11.94 10.55
N ALA A 48 -0.52 12.74 9.57
CA ALA A 48 -1.75 12.48 8.82
C ALA A 48 -1.65 11.16 8.04
N HIS A 49 -0.56 10.94 7.32
CA HIS A 49 -0.35 9.71 6.56
C HIS A 49 -0.30 8.45 7.43
N VAL A 50 0.26 8.50 8.63
CA VAL A 50 0.20 7.36 9.57
C VAL A 50 -1.25 7.00 9.89
N LYS A 51 -2.10 7.98 10.19
CA LYS A 51 -3.52 7.73 10.51
C LYS A 51 -4.28 7.17 9.32
N ASP A 52 -4.03 7.71 8.12
CA ASP A 52 -4.64 7.21 6.90
C ASP A 52 -4.24 5.76 6.63
N LEU A 53 -2.94 5.44 6.76
CA LEU A 53 -2.43 4.08 6.57
C LEU A 53 -2.92 3.10 7.65
N ASP A 54 -3.05 3.54 8.91
CA ASP A 54 -3.63 2.74 9.99
C ASP A 54 -5.10 2.37 9.69
N ARG A 55 -5.88 3.33 9.16
CA ARG A 55 -7.25 3.07 8.71
C ARG A 55 -7.27 2.06 7.57
N LEU A 56 -6.47 2.29 6.52
CA LEU A 56 -6.41 1.37 5.36
C LEU A 56 -5.99 -0.04 5.77
N ALA A 57 -5.03 -0.17 6.69
CA ALA A 57 -4.60 -1.45 7.22
C ALA A 57 -5.73 -2.18 7.98
N SER A 58 -6.50 -1.46 8.79
CA SER A 58 -7.68 -2.01 9.48
C SER A 58 -8.73 -2.49 8.48
N ASP A 59 -9.10 -1.64 7.52
CA ASP A 59 -10.08 -1.95 6.47
C ASP A 59 -9.65 -3.19 5.65
N LEU A 60 -8.37 -3.28 5.31
CA LEU A 60 -7.83 -4.37 4.51
C LEU A 60 -7.68 -5.67 5.31
N THR A 61 -7.41 -5.58 6.62
CA THR A 61 -7.40 -6.75 7.53
C THR A 61 -8.77 -7.40 7.59
N GLU A 62 -9.83 -6.61 7.79
CA GLU A 62 -11.21 -7.09 7.75
C GLU A 62 -11.55 -7.75 6.40
N THR A 63 -11.17 -7.07 5.31
CA THR A 63 -11.41 -7.55 3.94
C THR A 63 -10.67 -8.86 3.67
N SER A 64 -9.42 -8.99 4.12
CA SER A 64 -8.62 -10.21 3.98
C SER A 64 -9.23 -11.38 4.76
N ALA A 65 -9.77 -11.13 5.96
CA ALA A 65 -10.44 -12.13 6.76
C ALA A 65 -11.75 -12.60 6.11
N ALA A 66 -12.54 -11.68 5.54
CA ALA A 66 -13.76 -11.99 4.81
C ALA A 66 -13.47 -12.84 3.56
N LEU A 67 -12.50 -12.44 2.72
CA LEU A 67 -12.09 -13.18 1.52
C LEU A 67 -11.58 -14.59 1.85
N LYS A 68 -10.91 -14.77 2.98
CA LYS A 68 -10.44 -16.09 3.42
C LYS A 68 -11.59 -17.00 3.85
N ALA A 69 -12.66 -16.44 4.38
CA ALA A 69 -13.83 -17.17 4.86
C ALA A 69 -14.88 -17.43 3.76
N GLU A 70 -14.82 -16.68 2.66
CA GLU A 70 -15.78 -16.74 1.56
C GLU A 70 -15.62 -18.02 0.71
N PRO A 71 -16.62 -18.92 0.67
CA PRO A 71 -16.59 -20.08 -0.20
C PRO A 71 -16.67 -19.63 -1.66
N GLY A 72 -15.72 -20.06 -2.48
CA GLY A 72 -15.65 -19.64 -3.88
C GLY A 72 -14.90 -18.33 -4.13
N ALA A 73 -14.25 -17.76 -3.10
CA ALA A 73 -13.29 -16.69 -3.31
C ALA A 73 -12.25 -17.09 -4.36
N LEU A 74 -11.95 -16.18 -5.29
CA LEU A 74 -11.02 -16.44 -6.37
C LEU A 74 -9.65 -16.79 -5.78
N GLU A 75 -9.07 -17.91 -6.24
CA GLU A 75 -7.79 -18.38 -5.75
C GLU A 75 -6.72 -17.28 -5.92
N GLY A 76 -5.99 -16.96 -4.85
CA GLY A 76 -4.99 -15.88 -4.85
C GLY A 76 -5.48 -14.55 -4.28
N SER A 77 -6.80 -14.36 -4.10
CA SER A 77 -7.39 -13.11 -3.57
C SER A 77 -6.89 -12.79 -2.16
N HIS A 78 -6.83 -13.80 -1.29
CA HIS A 78 -6.33 -13.64 0.08
C HIS A 78 -4.83 -13.32 0.08
N GLN A 79 -4.03 -14.03 -0.71
CA GLN A 79 -2.59 -13.80 -0.81
C GLN A 79 -2.27 -12.38 -1.32
N TYR A 80 -2.97 -11.93 -2.35
CA TYR A 80 -2.85 -10.57 -2.87
C TYR A 80 -3.20 -9.52 -1.79
N THR A 81 -4.34 -9.69 -1.13
CA THR A 81 -4.81 -8.78 -0.09
C THR A 81 -3.85 -8.73 1.11
N ALA A 82 -3.29 -9.88 1.51
CA ALA A 82 -2.29 -9.97 2.58
C ALA A 82 -0.97 -9.28 2.19
N ALA A 83 -0.47 -9.49 0.98
CA ALA A 83 0.74 -8.83 0.51
C ALA A 83 0.57 -7.30 0.41
N LEU A 84 -0.60 -6.82 -0.01
CA LEU A 84 -0.92 -5.39 0.00
C LEU A 84 -0.94 -4.82 1.43
N LEU A 85 -1.48 -5.56 2.40
CA LEU A 85 -1.48 -5.17 3.80
C LEU A 85 -0.06 -5.03 4.36
N GLU A 86 0.84 -5.97 4.03
CA GLU A 86 2.25 -5.88 4.43
C GLU A 86 2.92 -4.63 3.85
N ALA A 87 2.67 -4.29 2.59
CA ALA A 87 3.19 -3.08 1.97
C ALA A 87 2.66 -1.79 2.64
N ILE A 88 1.37 -1.75 3.00
CA ILE A 88 0.76 -0.65 3.75
C ILE A 88 1.42 -0.49 5.12
N HIS A 89 1.64 -1.57 5.86
CA HIS A 89 2.32 -1.53 7.15
C HIS A 89 3.76 -1.02 7.04
N ALA A 90 4.52 -1.49 6.05
CA ALA A 90 5.89 -1.03 5.84
C ALA A 90 5.95 0.47 5.52
N LEU A 91 5.06 0.98 4.66
CA LEU A 91 4.98 2.43 4.39
C LEU A 91 4.60 3.22 5.64
N ARG A 92 3.69 2.68 6.46
CA ARG A 92 3.24 3.28 7.72
C ARG A 92 4.38 3.38 8.72
N GLU A 93 5.23 2.36 8.83
CA GLU A 93 6.42 2.38 9.68
C GLU A 93 7.42 3.46 9.26
N ILE A 94 7.69 3.58 7.95
CA ILE A 94 8.55 4.65 7.40
C ILE A 94 7.96 6.03 7.75
N CYS A 95 6.65 6.22 7.56
CA CYS A 95 5.97 7.48 7.92
C CYS A 95 6.04 7.76 9.42
N GLN A 96 5.87 6.73 10.25
CA GLN A 96 5.94 6.84 11.71
C GLN A 96 7.32 7.30 12.16
N ARG A 97 8.41 6.73 11.61
CA ARG A 97 9.79 7.15 11.92
C ARG A 97 10.03 8.62 11.57
N PHE A 98 9.57 9.07 10.40
CA PHE A 98 9.65 10.50 10.03
C PHE A 98 8.80 11.39 10.94
N HIS A 99 7.60 10.94 11.32
CA HIS A 99 6.75 11.67 12.24
C HIS A 99 7.43 11.81 13.62
N GLU A 100 7.94 10.72 14.20
CA GLU A 100 8.65 10.72 15.48
C GLU A 100 9.88 11.62 15.46
N GLN A 101 10.64 11.62 14.36
CA GLN A 101 11.77 12.53 14.17
C GLN A 101 11.31 14.00 14.15
N SER A 102 10.22 14.31 13.45
CA SER A 102 9.66 15.67 13.41
C SER A 102 9.16 16.18 14.77
N GLN A 103 8.75 15.26 15.65
CA GLN A 103 8.30 15.55 17.02
C GLN A 103 9.46 15.54 18.04
N GLY A 104 10.70 15.28 17.61
CA GLY A 104 11.86 15.15 18.50
C GLY A 104 11.86 13.89 19.37
N ARG A 105 10.99 12.90 19.08
CA ARG A 105 10.91 11.62 19.80
C ARG A 105 11.95 10.61 19.31
N LEU A 106 12.37 10.75 18.06
CA LEU A 106 13.49 10.02 17.47
C LEU A 106 14.64 10.99 17.22
N SER A 107 15.81 10.70 17.80
CA SER A 107 16.99 11.58 17.68
C SER A 107 17.51 11.65 16.23
N THR A 108 17.56 10.50 15.55
CA THR A 108 17.96 10.39 14.15
C THR A 108 17.25 9.21 13.50
N TYR A 109 16.89 9.34 12.22
CA TYR A 109 16.60 8.21 11.35
C TYR A 109 17.77 8.06 10.38
N PRO A 110 18.75 7.18 10.64
CA PRO A 110 19.96 7.09 9.83
C PRO A 110 19.63 6.72 8.38
N MET A 111 20.36 7.31 7.43
CA MET A 111 20.14 7.05 6.00
C MET A 111 20.28 5.56 5.64
N SER A 112 21.15 4.82 6.34
CA SER A 112 21.31 3.38 6.17
C SER A 112 20.06 2.58 6.58
N GLU A 113 19.40 2.98 7.68
CA GLU A 113 18.15 2.36 8.11
C GLU A 113 17.01 2.73 7.17
N TYR A 114 16.91 4.01 6.79
CA TYR A 114 15.93 4.44 5.79
C TYR A 114 16.05 3.67 4.47
N ASN A 115 17.26 3.48 3.96
CA ASN A 115 17.48 2.72 2.73
C ASN A 115 17.13 1.23 2.90
N ALA A 116 17.35 0.65 4.08
CA ALA A 116 16.97 -0.73 4.37
C ALA A 116 15.45 -0.89 4.43
N ASP A 117 14.77 -0.01 5.17
CA ASP A 117 13.31 0.02 5.28
C ASP A 117 12.66 0.26 3.90
N LEU A 118 13.21 1.19 3.11
CA LEU A 118 12.75 1.47 1.76
C LEU A 118 12.91 0.26 0.84
N LYS A 119 14.03 -0.44 0.91
CA LYS A 119 14.26 -1.66 0.12
C LYS A 119 13.25 -2.76 0.48
N SER A 120 13.04 -3.00 1.79
CA SER A 120 12.04 -3.97 2.25
C SER A 120 10.63 -3.60 1.79
N TYR A 121 10.29 -2.30 1.86
CA TYR A 121 9.04 -1.78 1.32
C TYR A 121 8.90 -2.01 -0.20
N GLU A 122 9.94 -1.72 -0.98
CA GLU A 122 9.95 -1.95 -2.44
C GLU A 122 9.75 -3.43 -2.81
N ASP A 123 10.38 -4.34 -2.07
CA ASP A 123 10.22 -5.78 -2.26
C ASP A 123 8.78 -6.24 -1.98
N LEU A 124 8.14 -5.68 -0.95
CA LEU A 124 6.73 -5.94 -0.62
C LEU A 124 5.77 -5.38 -1.69
N VAL A 125 6.01 -4.16 -2.16
CA VAL A 125 5.24 -3.56 -3.27
C VAL A 125 5.33 -4.45 -4.50
N LYS A 126 6.53 -4.88 -4.88
CA LYS A 126 6.74 -5.78 -6.02
C LYS A 126 5.97 -7.08 -5.86
N THR A 127 6.04 -7.71 -4.69
CA THR A 127 5.29 -8.94 -4.37
C THR A 127 3.79 -8.74 -4.53
N SER A 128 3.25 -7.64 -3.99
CA SER A 128 1.83 -7.31 -4.11
C SER A 128 1.39 -7.09 -5.58
N GLN A 129 2.25 -6.48 -6.40
CA GLN A 129 2.02 -6.26 -7.82
C GLN A 129 2.01 -7.58 -8.60
N GLU A 130 2.97 -8.47 -8.36
CA GLU A 130 3.05 -9.78 -8.99
C GLU A 130 1.79 -10.61 -8.70
N LEU A 131 1.34 -10.63 -7.44
CA LEU A 131 0.11 -11.31 -7.03
C LEU A 131 -1.13 -10.67 -7.66
N GLY A 132 -1.20 -9.34 -7.74
CA GLY A 132 -2.30 -8.63 -8.41
C GLY A 132 -2.35 -8.92 -9.92
N ILE A 133 -1.19 -9.01 -10.59
CA ILE A 133 -1.10 -9.40 -12.00
C ILE A 133 -1.61 -10.83 -12.20
N ALA A 134 -1.18 -11.78 -11.36
CA ALA A 134 -1.63 -13.15 -11.41
C ALA A 134 -3.14 -13.27 -11.16
N LEU A 135 -3.67 -12.50 -10.21
CA LEU A 135 -5.11 -12.43 -9.93
C LEU A 135 -5.90 -11.91 -11.14
N ASN A 136 -5.42 -10.84 -11.78
CA ASN A 136 -6.01 -10.27 -13.00
C ASN A 136 -5.96 -11.24 -14.20
N GLN A 137 -4.97 -12.13 -14.27
CA GLN A 137 -4.93 -13.18 -15.29
C GLN A 137 -6.03 -14.21 -15.04
N ARG A 138 -6.16 -14.69 -13.79
CA ARG A 138 -7.20 -15.66 -13.40
C ARG A 138 -8.62 -15.13 -13.63
N PHE A 139 -8.84 -13.84 -13.41
CA PHE A 139 -10.09 -13.18 -13.77
C PHE A 139 -10.43 -13.32 -15.24
N ARG A 140 -9.46 -13.05 -16.13
CA ARG A 140 -9.65 -13.14 -17.57
C ARG A 140 -9.91 -14.59 -18.01
N ASP A 141 -9.20 -15.55 -17.44
CA ASP A 141 -9.36 -16.96 -17.79
C ASP A 141 -10.73 -17.52 -17.34
N THR A 142 -11.24 -17.05 -16.19
CA THR A 142 -12.56 -17.45 -15.67
C THR A 142 -13.70 -16.87 -16.51
N ASP A 143 -13.58 -15.61 -16.97
CA ASP A 143 -14.59 -14.97 -17.83
C ASP A 143 -14.71 -15.71 -19.18
N VAL A 144 -13.57 -16.10 -19.77
CA VAL A 144 -13.51 -16.86 -21.03
C VAL A 144 -14.14 -18.26 -20.92
N LEU A 145 -14.05 -18.91 -19.76
CA LEU A 145 -14.64 -20.24 -19.52
C LEU A 145 -16.15 -20.23 -19.27
N LEU A 146 -16.73 -19.08 -18.90
CA LEU A 146 -18.16 -18.93 -18.65
C LEU A 146 -18.94 -18.49 -19.91
N GLU A 147 -18.26 -17.95 -20.91
CA GLU A 147 -18.86 -17.51 -22.19
C GLU A 147 -18.77 -18.57 -23.32
N GLY A 148 -18.15 -19.74 -23.08
CA GLY A 148 -17.99 -20.84 -24.04
C GLY A 148 -18.83 -22.08 -23.71
#